data_AF-A0A1G0ZSY3-F1
#
_entry.id   AF-A0A1G0ZSY3-F1
#
_cell.length_a   1.000
_cell.length_b   1.000
_cell.length_c   1.000
_cell.angle_alpha   90.00
_cell.angle_beta   90.00
_cell.angle_gamma   90.00
#
_symmetry.space_group_name_H-M   'P 1'
#
loop_
_entity.id
_entity.type
_entity.pdbx_description
1 polymer ?
#
loop_
_entity_poly.entity_id
_entity_poly.type
_entity_poly.pdbx_seq_one_letter_code
_entity_poly.pdbx_strand_id
1 'polypeptide(L)'
;MSEMPQDGAEIKDTDIVFDCPHCGKSLAIDYRGAGLMIPCTDCGKNVQVPIPEGMEITDVDISDEEKEARIVNLRRSITASEMRIKQLEAEVEELTVRRDQLEKVRAENMFRFGTILEKTGSIQKSLEEIAVALHRISESAK
;
A
#
# COMPACT_ATOMS: atom_id res chain seq x y z
N MET A 1 -2.09 -18.64 -61.64
CA MET A 1 -2.72 -19.50 -60.62
C MET A 1 -2.68 -18.69 -59.33
N SER A 2 -3.53 -17.66 -59.24
CA SER A 2 -4.76 -17.67 -58.44
C SER A 2 -4.44 -17.56 -56.95
N GLU A 3 -4.17 -16.33 -56.53
CA GLU A 3 -4.17 -15.91 -55.13
C GLU A 3 -5.60 -16.08 -54.58
N MET A 4 -5.74 -16.87 -53.52
CA MET A 4 -6.98 -16.92 -52.74
C MET A 4 -6.77 -16.04 -51.49
N PRO A 5 -7.64 -15.06 -51.20
CA PRO A 5 -7.59 -14.36 -49.93
C PRO A 5 -8.17 -15.30 -48.87
N GLN A 6 -7.32 -15.76 -47.94
CA GLN A 6 -7.77 -16.37 -46.70
C GLN A 6 -8.27 -15.24 -45.80
N ASP A 7 -9.54 -14.88 -46.00
CA ASP A 7 -10.28 -14.01 -45.09
C ASP A 7 -10.70 -14.85 -43.87
N GLY A 8 -9.74 -15.07 -42.98
CA GLY A 8 -9.95 -15.61 -41.66
C GLY A 8 -9.38 -14.60 -40.68
N ALA A 9 -10.18 -13.58 -40.36
CA ALA A 9 -9.83 -12.61 -39.33
C ALA A 9 -9.60 -13.37 -38.00
N GLU A 10 -8.32 -13.58 -37.65
CA GLU A 10 -7.92 -14.07 -36.34
C GLU A 10 -8.44 -13.07 -35.30
N ILE A 11 -9.41 -13.50 -34.49
CA ILE A 11 -9.92 -12.71 -33.36
C ILE A 11 -8.77 -12.56 -32.37
N LYS A 12 -8.28 -11.35 -32.17
CA LYS A 12 -7.23 -11.04 -31.20
C LYS A 12 -7.86 -10.79 -29.83
N ASP A 13 -7.11 -11.01 -28.76
CA ASP A 13 -7.56 -10.72 -27.38
C ASP A 13 -7.95 -9.24 -27.16
N THR A 14 -7.59 -8.35 -28.10
CA THR A 14 -7.94 -6.93 -28.12
C THR A 14 -9.25 -6.62 -28.85
N ASP A 15 -9.95 -7.62 -29.38
CA ASP A 15 -11.17 -7.41 -30.15
C ASP A 15 -12.40 -7.42 -29.24
N ILE A 16 -13.28 -6.43 -29.44
CA ILE A 16 -14.55 -6.29 -28.74
C ILE A 16 -15.58 -7.12 -29.49
N VAL A 17 -16.00 -8.23 -28.88
CA VAL A 17 -17.10 -9.06 -29.39
C VAL A 17 -18.41 -8.61 -28.77
N PHE A 18 -19.35 -8.18 -29.60
CA PHE A 18 -20.69 -7.77 -29.16
C PHE A 18 -21.77 -8.15 -30.17
N ASP A 19 -23.00 -8.30 -29.68
CA ASP A 19 -24.14 -8.65 -30.53
C ASP A 19 -24.85 -7.40 -31.07
N CYS A 20 -25.16 -7.41 -32.37
CA CYS A 20 -25.91 -6.33 -33.00
C CYS A 20 -27.36 -6.26 -32.47
N PRO A 21 -27.84 -5.11 -31.98
CA PRO A 21 -29.21 -4.97 -31.45
C PRO A 21 -30.30 -5.07 -32.53
N HIS A 22 -29.93 -5.02 -33.82
CA HIS A 22 -30.88 -5.05 -34.93
C HIS A 22 -31.04 -6.42 -35.58
N CYS A 23 -29.99 -7.24 -35.62
CA CYS A 23 -30.03 -8.56 -36.25
C CYS A 23 -29.60 -9.72 -35.33
N GLY A 24 -29.09 -9.42 -34.13
CA GLY A 24 -28.69 -10.42 -33.13
C GLY A 24 -27.46 -11.24 -33.51
N LYS A 25 -26.68 -10.80 -34.52
CA LYS A 25 -25.42 -11.45 -34.91
C LYS A 25 -24.26 -10.86 -34.13
N SER A 26 -23.34 -11.73 -33.73
CA SER A 26 -22.10 -11.38 -33.05
C SER A 26 -21.11 -10.76 -34.03
N LEU A 27 -20.64 -9.56 -33.72
CA LEU A 27 -19.61 -8.82 -34.45
C LEU A 27 -18.35 -8.76 -33.58
N ALA A 28 -17.19 -8.94 -34.19
CA ALA A 28 -15.89 -8.71 -33.55
C ALA A 28 -15.25 -7.48 -34.21
N ILE A 29 -14.98 -6.44 -33.43
CA ILE A 29 -14.35 -5.19 -33.90
C ILE A 29 -13.15 -4.88 -33.02
N ASP A 30 -12.07 -4.46 -33.65
CA ASP A 30 -10.84 -4.00 -32.97
C ASP A 30 -11.18 -2.92 -31.93
N TYR A 31 -10.49 -2.92 -30.79
CA TYR A 31 -10.67 -1.93 -29.71
C TYR A 31 -10.68 -0.46 -30.17
N ARG A 32 -10.03 -0.13 -31.30
CA ARG A 32 -10.06 1.21 -31.91
C ARG A 32 -11.46 1.65 -32.35
N GLY A 33 -12.36 0.69 -32.58
CA GLY A 33 -13.76 0.92 -32.90
C GLY A 33 -14.64 1.23 -31.70
N ALA A 34 -14.14 1.13 -30.46
CA ALA A 34 -14.91 1.36 -29.24
C ALA A 34 -15.56 2.75 -29.24
N GLY A 35 -16.88 2.81 -29.02
CA GLY A 35 -17.65 4.06 -28.99
C GLY A 35 -17.96 4.67 -30.36
N LEU A 36 -17.42 4.14 -31.46
CA LEU A 36 -17.75 4.61 -32.82
C LEU A 36 -19.03 3.96 -33.35
N MET A 37 -19.69 4.65 -34.29
CA MET A 37 -20.84 4.14 -35.04
C MET A 37 -20.35 3.45 -36.31
N ILE A 38 -20.52 2.14 -36.40
CA ILE A 38 -20.09 1.37 -37.57
C ILE A 38 -21.29 0.68 -38.25
N PRO A 39 -21.27 0.51 -39.59
CA PRO A 39 -22.31 -0.23 -40.29
C PRO A 39 -22.16 -1.73 -40.01
N CYS A 40 -23.24 -2.39 -39.59
CA CYS A 40 -23.27 -3.84 -39.43
C CYS A 40 -23.13 -4.53 -40.80
N THR A 41 -22.20 -5.47 -40.94
CA THR A 41 -21.94 -6.24 -42.18
C THR A 41 -23.15 -7.05 -42.65
N ASP A 42 -24.04 -7.43 -41.73
CA ASP A 42 -25.18 -8.29 -42.03
C ASP A 42 -26.49 -7.54 -42.28
N CYS A 43 -26.76 -6.46 -41.55
CA CYS A 43 -28.02 -5.71 -41.69
C CYS A 43 -27.85 -4.31 -42.26
N GLY A 44 -26.61 -3.84 -42.44
CA GLY A 44 -26.27 -2.53 -43.00
C GLY A 44 -26.64 -1.33 -42.11
N LYS A 45 -27.21 -1.57 -40.92
CA LYS A 45 -27.60 -0.50 -39.98
C LYS A 45 -26.40 -0.10 -39.12
N ASN A 46 -26.33 1.19 -38.78
CA ASN A 46 -25.27 1.70 -37.91
C ASN A 46 -25.52 1.23 -36.47
N VAL A 47 -24.51 0.61 -35.87
CA VAL A 47 -24.51 0.13 -34.49
C VAL A 47 -23.38 0.82 -33.74
N GLN A 48 -23.65 1.19 -32.49
CA GLN A 48 -22.64 1.74 -31.59
C GLN A 48 -21.86 0.60 -30.94
N VAL A 49 -20.53 0.65 -31.04
CA VAL A 49 -19.67 -0.31 -30.32
C VAL A 49 -19.65 0.05 -28.84
N PRO A 50 -19.96 -0.89 -27.92
CA PRO A 50 -19.90 -0.63 -26.49
C PRO A 50 -18.46 -0.39 -26.04
N ILE A 51 -18.25 0.60 -25.16
CA ILE A 51 -16.95 0.88 -24.54
C ILE A 51 -16.84 -0.04 -23.30
N PRO A 52 -15.88 -0.97 -23.24
CA PRO A 52 -15.65 -1.79 -22.05
C PRO A 52 -15.29 -0.92 -20.85
N GLU A 53 -15.85 -1.21 -19.67
CA GLU A 53 -15.52 -0.48 -18.45
C GLU A 53 -14.02 -0.60 -18.12
N GLY A 54 -13.32 0.54 -18.01
CA GLY A 54 -11.88 0.61 -17.73
C GLY A 54 -10.99 0.92 -18.94
N MET A 55 -11.54 1.07 -20.14
CA MET A 55 -10.79 1.48 -21.34
C MET A 55 -10.92 2.99 -21.55
N GLU A 56 -9.94 3.77 -21.08
CA GLU A 56 -9.83 5.20 -21.41
C GLU A 56 -9.22 5.34 -22.83
N ILE A 57 -10.02 5.78 -23.79
CA ILE A 57 -9.65 5.92 -25.22
C ILE A 57 -8.55 6.99 -25.44
N THR A 58 -8.17 7.74 -24.39
CA THR A 58 -7.19 8.83 -24.45
C THR A 58 -5.76 8.39 -24.72
N ASP A 59 -5.42 7.10 -24.57
CA ASP A 59 -4.07 6.60 -24.79
C ASP A 59 -3.77 6.22 -26.26
N VAL A 60 -4.77 6.29 -27.15
CA VAL A 60 -4.67 5.77 -28.53
C VAL A 60 -4.00 6.77 -29.49
N ASP A 61 -4.11 8.08 -29.24
CA ASP A 61 -3.54 9.15 -30.08
C ASP A 61 -2.23 9.76 -29.54
N ILE A 62 -1.67 9.19 -28.47
CA ILE A 62 -0.41 9.67 -27.89
C ILE A 62 0.73 9.33 -28.84
N SER A 63 1.53 10.33 -29.21
CA SER A 63 2.69 10.11 -30.10
C SER A 63 3.70 9.17 -29.45
N ASP A 64 4.48 8.46 -30.27
CA ASP A 64 5.49 7.55 -29.72
C ASP A 64 6.54 8.32 -28.89
N GLU A 65 6.85 9.57 -29.25
CA GLU A 65 7.70 10.46 -28.44
C GLU A 65 7.07 10.79 -27.07
N GLU A 66 5.76 10.99 -26.98
CA GLU A 66 5.05 11.26 -25.73
C GLU A 66 4.98 10.01 -24.83
N LYS A 67 4.83 8.82 -25.42
CA LYS A 67 4.93 7.55 -24.69
C LYS A 67 6.33 7.34 -24.12
N GLU A 68 7.37 7.62 -24.90
CA GLU A 68 8.75 7.55 -24.46
C GLU A 68 9.03 8.54 -23.31
N ALA A 69 8.57 9.78 -23.44
CA ALA A 69 8.69 10.78 -22.39
C ALA A 69 7.98 10.35 -21.09
N ARG A 70 6.76 9.78 -21.20
CA ARG A 70 6.02 9.23 -20.07
C ARG A 70 6.79 8.09 -19.40
N ILE A 71 7.32 7.15 -20.16
CA ILE A 71 8.15 6.04 -19.65
C ILE A 71 9.37 6.56 -18.89
N VAL A 72 10.08 7.55 -19.44
CA VAL A 72 11.26 8.14 -18.77
C VAL A 72 10.88 8.82 -17.46
N ASN A 73 9.78 9.58 -17.44
CA ASN A 73 9.29 10.25 -16.24
C ASN A 73 8.85 9.25 -15.16
N LEU A 74 8.13 8.19 -15.54
CA LEU A 74 7.74 7.10 -14.64
C LEU A 74 8.96 6.42 -14.04
N ARG A 75 9.96 6.07 -14.84
CA ARG A 75 11.21 5.47 -14.35
C ARG A 75 11.90 6.36 -13.32
N ARG A 76 12.01 7.67 -13.59
CA ARG A 76 12.57 8.63 -12.62
C ARG A 76 11.77 8.67 -11.32
N SER A 77 10.45 8.68 -11.41
CA SER A 77 9.56 8.68 -10.25
C SER A 77 9.69 7.40 -9.42
N ILE A 78 9.78 6.24 -10.09
CA ILE A 78 9.98 4.94 -9.44
C ILE A 78 11.32 4.95 -8.70
N THR A 79 12.42 5.32 -9.36
CA THR A 79 13.74 5.37 -8.71
C THR A 79 13.76 6.34 -7.52
N ALA A 80 13.11 7.51 -7.64
CA ALA A 80 12.98 8.45 -6.53
C ALA A 80 12.21 7.86 -5.34
N SER A 81 11.14 7.12 -5.62
CA SER A 81 10.32 6.47 -4.60
C SER A 81 11.05 5.30 -3.94
N GLU A 82 11.77 4.48 -4.71
CA GLU A 82 12.62 3.39 -4.21
C GLU A 82 13.72 3.94 -3.28
N MET A 83 14.37 5.03 -3.66
CA MET A 83 15.36 5.69 -2.80
C MET A 83 14.75 6.18 -1.49
N ARG A 84 13.54 6.76 -1.54
CA ARG A 84 12.83 7.21 -0.34
C ARG A 84 12.43 6.06 0.57
N ILE A 85 11.95 4.94 0.01
CA ILE A 85 11.63 3.74 0.77
C ILE A 85 12.87 3.24 1.50
N LYS A 86 14.00 3.11 0.79
CA LYS A 86 15.26 2.66 1.39
C LYS A 86 15.75 3.57 2.52
N GLN A 87 15.57 4.89 2.39
CA GLN A 87 15.89 5.85 3.46
C GLN A 87 15.01 5.63 4.69
N LEU A 88 13.69 5.49 4.48
CA LEU A 88 12.74 5.27 5.58
C LEU A 88 12.98 3.92 6.27
N GLU A 89 13.32 2.87 5.54
CA GLU A 89 13.67 1.57 6.10
C GLU A 89 14.88 1.68 7.04
N ALA A 90 15.93 2.40 6.62
CA ALA A 90 17.10 2.64 7.46
C ALA A 90 16.77 3.47 8.71
N GLU A 91 15.93 4.49 8.58
CA GLU A 91 15.48 5.31 9.72
C GLU A 91 14.65 4.50 10.71
N VAL A 92 13.75 3.64 10.23
CA VAL A 92 12.94 2.75 11.07
C VAL A 92 13.84 1.74 11.81
N GLU A 93 14.85 1.19 11.14
CA GLU A 93 15.83 0.30 11.79
C GLU A 93 16.57 1.02 12.91
N GLU A 94 17.09 2.23 12.66
CA GLU A 94 17.78 3.04 13.66
C GLU A 94 16.87 3.35 14.87
N LEU A 95 15.63 3.78 14.61
CA LEU A 95 14.66 4.10 15.65
C LEU A 95 14.27 2.86 16.46
N THR A 96 14.17 1.70 15.81
CA THR A 96 13.87 0.42 16.48
C THR A 96 15.01 0.05 17.44
N VAL A 97 16.26 0.12 16.97
CA VAL A 97 17.44 -0.12 17.81
C VAL A 97 17.49 0.84 18.99
N ARG A 98 17.23 2.13 18.76
CA ARG A 98 17.21 3.14 19.82
C ARG A 98 16.10 2.88 20.84
N ARG A 99 14.90 2.49 20.40
CA ARG A 99 13.79 2.11 21.29
C ARG A 99 14.20 0.94 22.18
N ASP A 100 14.75 -0.12 21.61
CA ASP A 100 15.11 -1.33 22.35
C ASP A 100 16.18 -1.04 23.41
N GLN A 101 17.15 -0.18 23.09
CA GLN A 101 18.13 0.30 24.07
C GLN A 101 17.47 1.07 25.22
N LEU A 102 16.55 1.98 24.92
CA LEU A 102 15.84 2.75 25.94
C LEU A 102 14.94 1.85 26.80
N GLU A 103 14.29 0.86 26.22
CA GLU A 103 13.47 -0.12 26.95
C GLU A 103 14.33 -0.95 27.90
N LYS A 104 15.52 -1.39 27.47
CA LYS A 104 16.49 -2.09 28.32
C LYS A 104 16.91 -1.22 29.51
N VAL A 105 17.29 0.03 29.26
CA VAL A 105 17.67 0.98 30.33
C VAL A 105 16.49 1.26 31.27
N ARG A 106 15.28 1.41 30.72
CA ARG A 106 14.06 1.59 31.52
C ARG A 106 13.79 0.38 32.42
N ALA A 107 13.94 -0.84 31.91
CA ALA A 107 13.76 -2.06 32.69
C ALA A 107 14.79 -2.18 33.82
N GLU A 108 16.06 -1.87 33.53
CA GLU A 108 17.12 -1.86 34.54
C GLU A 108 16.84 -0.81 35.64
N ASN A 109 16.48 0.41 35.24
CA ASN A 109 16.14 1.47 36.20
C ASN A 109 14.92 1.10 37.05
N MET A 110 13.89 0.49 36.45
CA MET A 110 12.71 0.01 37.16
C MET A 110 13.10 -1.00 38.25
N PHE A 111 13.99 -1.95 37.92
CA PHE A 111 14.49 -2.92 38.89
C PHE A 111 15.27 -2.23 40.03
N ARG A 112 16.17 -1.30 39.68
CA ARG A 112 16.94 -0.54 40.68
C ARG A 112 16.03 0.26 41.62
N PHE A 113 14.99 0.90 41.09
CA PHE A 113 14.00 1.60 41.93
C PHE A 113 13.21 0.65 42.81
N GLY A 114 12.84 -0.54 42.31
CA GLY A 114 12.22 -1.59 43.12
C GLY A 114 13.07 -1.97 44.34
N THR A 115 14.36 -2.22 44.13
CA THR A 115 15.29 -2.54 45.23
C THR A 115 15.44 -1.38 46.21
N ILE A 116 15.47 -0.14 45.72
CA ILE A 116 15.54 1.04 46.60
C ILE A 116 14.27 1.12 47.46
N LEU A 117 13.09 0.97 46.86
CA LEU A 117 11.82 0.99 47.58
C LEU A 117 11.75 -0.08 48.67
N GLU A 118 12.19 -1.30 48.39
CA GLU A 118 12.24 -2.39 49.36
C GLU A 118 13.14 -2.05 50.56
N LYS A 119 14.33 -1.51 50.28
CA LYS A 119 15.26 -1.07 51.32
C LYS A 119 14.70 0.09 52.13
N THR A 120 14.08 1.07 51.49
CA THR A 120 13.44 2.21 52.16
C THR A 120 12.28 1.73 53.04
N GLY A 121 11.46 0.78 52.58
CA GLY A 121 10.40 0.19 53.39
C GLY A 121 10.95 -0.55 54.63
N SER A 122 12.05 -1.28 54.47
CA SER A 122 12.74 -1.93 55.60
C SER A 122 13.25 -0.90 56.62
N ILE A 123 13.86 0.19 56.14
CA ILE A 123 14.33 1.29 57.01
C ILE A 123 13.15 1.94 57.73
N GLN A 124 12.05 2.21 57.03
CA GLN A 124 10.85 2.81 57.62
C GLN A 124 10.30 1.93 58.75
N LYS A 125 10.18 0.62 58.52
CA LYS A 125 9.74 -0.32 59.56
C LYS A 125 10.66 -0.30 60.79
N SER A 126 11.98 -0.33 60.59
CA SER A 126 12.92 -0.23 61.69
C SER A 126 12.79 1.11 62.44
N LEU A 127 12.55 2.22 61.75
CA LEU A 127 12.33 3.53 62.38
C LEU A 127 11.03 3.56 63.19
N GLU A 128 9.95 2.93 62.71
CA GLU A 128 8.69 2.78 63.45
C GLU A 128 8.89 1.95 64.72
N GLU A 129 9.61 0.82 64.64
CA GLU A 129 9.94 -0.01 65.79
C GLU A 129 10.77 0.75 66.84
N ILE A 130 11.78 1.52 66.39
CA ILE A 130 12.58 2.38 67.27
C ILE A 130 11.71 3.45 67.93
N ALA A 131 10.82 4.11 67.18
CA ALA A 131 9.93 5.13 67.71
C ALA A 131 9.01 4.57 68.80
N VAL A 132 8.45 3.37 68.59
CA VAL A 132 7.64 2.67 69.59
C VAL A 132 8.46 2.33 70.84
N ALA A 133 9.69 1.82 70.67
CA ALA A 133 10.57 1.52 71.79
C ALA A 133 10.92 2.77 72.61
N LEU A 134 11.26 3.88 71.96
CA LEU A 134 11.53 5.16 72.60
C LEU A 134 10.31 5.68 73.36
N HIS A 135 9.10 5.53 72.79
CA HIS A 135 7.87 5.92 73.48
C HIS A 135 7.67 5.14 74.78
N ARG A 136 7.83 3.80 74.74
CA ARG A 136 7.74 2.94 75.94
C ARG A 136 8.76 3.32 77.02
N ILE A 137 10.00 3.62 76.62
CA ILE A 137 11.03 4.09 77.55
C ILE A 137 10.60 5.41 78.20
N SER A 138 10.06 6.36 77.41
CA SER A 138 9.58 7.65 77.93
C SER A 138 8.42 7.51 78.93
N GLU A 139 7.54 6.52 78.73
CA GLU A 139 6.43 6.22 79.66
C GLU A 139 6.93 5.59 80.96
N SER A 140 7.93 4.71 80.89
CA SER A 140 8.53 4.08 82.07
C SER A 140 9.41 5.01 82.92
N ALA A 141 9.87 6.12 82.34
CA ALA A 141 10.70 7.13 83.01
C ALA A 141 9.89 8.25 83.70
N LYS A 142 8.56 8.25 83.55
CA LYS A 142 7.61 9.09 84.29
C LYS A 142 7.12 8.36 85.54
#